data_AF-A0A800EUS4-F1
#
_entry.id   AF-A0A800EUS4-F1
#
_cell.length_a   1.000
_cell.length_b   1.000
_cell.length_c   1.000
_cell.angle_alpha   90.00
_cell.angle_beta   90.00
_cell.angle_gamma   90.00
#
_symmetry.space_group_name_H-M   'P 1'
#
loop_
_entity.id
_entity.type
_entity.pdbx_description
1 polymer ?
#
loop_
_entity_poly.entity_id
_entity_poly.type
_entity_poly.pdbx_seq_one_letter_code
_entity_poly.pdbx_strand_id
1 'polypeptide(L)'
;MGSDPKCEGLPAEKLLDESALVGAGGELANVFVYVRKGLEGWKFATPTEAVQVTQEGCTYVPHVLGVRVGQPLEIGNGDPVSHNVHGYAKKN
;
A
#
# COMPACT_ATOMS: atom_id res chain seq x y z
N MET A 1 11.04 11.06 -3.60
CA MET A 1 10.52 11.27 -4.97
C MET A 1 11.59 11.96 -5.79
N GLY A 2 11.68 11.71 -7.10
CA GLY A 2 12.45 12.58 -7.99
C GLY A 2 13.76 12.05 -8.56
N SER A 3 13.83 10.78 -8.98
CA SER A 3 14.94 10.37 -9.88
C SER A 3 14.65 10.68 -11.35
N ASP A 4 13.37 10.64 -11.76
CA ASP A 4 12.94 10.99 -13.12
C ASP A 4 12.18 12.33 -13.10
N PRO A 5 12.67 13.38 -13.81
CA PRO A 5 12.00 14.68 -13.91
C PRO A 5 10.55 14.60 -14.42
N LYS A 6 10.18 13.53 -15.14
CA LYS A 6 8.80 13.33 -15.62
C LYS A 6 7.83 13.01 -14.49
N CYS A 7 8.30 12.53 -13.33
CA CYS A 7 7.45 12.34 -12.16
C CYS A 7 6.84 13.66 -11.66
N GLU A 8 7.57 14.78 -11.76
CA GLU A 8 7.10 16.09 -11.28
C GLU A 8 5.96 16.68 -12.12
N GLY A 9 5.84 16.24 -13.39
CA GLY A 9 4.82 16.70 -14.33
C GLY A 9 3.59 15.82 -14.40
N LEU A 10 3.56 14.69 -13.69
CA LEU A 10 2.38 13.82 -13.66
C LEU A 10 1.27 14.48 -12.82
N PRO A 11 0.00 14.43 -13.27
CA PRO A 11 -1.13 14.84 -12.47
C PRO A 11 -1.33 13.83 -11.33
N ALA A 12 -0.55 13.97 -10.26
CA ALA A 12 -0.92 13.40 -8.98
C ALA A 12 -2.00 14.32 -8.37
N GLU A 13 -3.07 13.75 -7.83
CA GLU A 13 -3.80 14.45 -6.77
C GLU A 13 -2.77 14.99 -5.78
N LYS A 14 -2.92 16.26 -5.37
CA LYS A 14 -1.96 16.95 -4.52
C LYS A 14 -1.48 15.98 -3.45
N LEU A 15 -0.22 15.57 -3.55
CA LEU A 15 0.36 14.57 -2.67
C LEU A 15 0.18 15.06 -1.23
N LEU A 16 -0.75 14.44 -0.53
CA LEU A 16 -0.99 14.75 0.86
C LEU A 16 0.10 14.05 1.67
N ASP A 17 0.46 14.67 2.79
CA ASP A 17 1.10 13.90 3.85
C ASP A 17 0.03 12.94 4.40
N GLU A 18 0.09 11.69 3.97
CA GLU A 18 -0.85 10.65 4.38
C GLU A 18 -0.51 10.02 5.75
N SER A 19 0.43 10.60 6.50
CA SER A 19 0.78 10.13 7.85
C SER A 19 -0.40 10.16 8.83
N ALA A 20 -1.35 11.07 8.63
CA ALA A 20 -2.61 11.11 9.36
C ALA A 20 -3.72 11.76 8.52
N LEU A 21 -4.57 10.92 7.91
CA LEU A 21 -5.79 11.36 7.25
C LEU A 21 -6.98 11.14 8.17
N VAL A 22 -7.60 12.24 8.60
CA VAL A 22 -8.73 12.24 9.54
C VAL A 22 -10.03 12.59 8.80
N GLY A 23 -11.01 11.70 8.88
CA GLY A 23 -12.36 11.94 8.37
C GLY A 23 -13.14 12.94 9.21
N ALA A 24 -14.25 13.47 8.66
CA ALA A 24 -15.08 14.44 9.37
C ALA A 24 -15.68 13.90 10.68
N GLY A 25 -15.81 12.58 10.82
CA GLY A 25 -16.29 11.89 12.01
C GLY A 25 -15.18 11.46 12.97
N GLY A 26 -13.91 11.75 12.66
CA GLY A 26 -12.75 11.33 13.45
C GLY A 26 -12.17 9.96 13.05
N GLU A 27 -12.56 9.43 11.90
CA GLU A 27 -11.99 8.20 11.35
C GLU A 27 -10.54 8.40 10.90
N LEU A 28 -9.75 7.32 10.87
CA LEU A 28 -8.38 7.32 10.35
C LEU A 28 -8.29 6.42 9.12
N ALA A 29 -7.74 6.95 8.02
CA ALA A 29 -7.36 6.14 6.85
C ALA A 29 -5.96 5.53 7.02
N ASN A 30 -5.60 4.59 6.14
CA ASN A 30 -4.28 3.97 6.09
C ASN A 30 -3.84 3.27 7.40
N VAL A 31 -4.79 2.65 8.11
CA VAL A 31 -4.55 1.98 9.39
C VAL A 31 -4.46 0.46 9.24
N PHE A 32 -3.44 -0.16 9.85
CA PHE A 32 -3.38 -1.61 10.05
C PHE A 32 -3.79 -1.97 11.48
N VAL A 33 -4.82 -2.81 11.62
CA VAL A 33 -5.35 -3.25 12.93
C VAL A 33 -4.94 -4.69 13.19
N TYR A 34 -4.26 -4.92 14.31
CA TYR A 34 -3.87 -6.26 14.77
C TYR A 34 -4.66 -6.68 16.01
N VAL A 35 -5.54 -7.68 15.85
CA VAL A 35 -6.32 -8.27 16.95
C VAL A 35 -5.54 -9.44 17.54
N ARG A 36 -5.05 -9.28 18.78
CA ARG A 36 -4.16 -10.25 19.42
C ARG A 36 -4.87 -11.40 20.15
N LYS A 37 -6.11 -11.20 20.61
CA LYS A 37 -6.90 -12.15 21.43
C LYS A 37 -8.38 -12.06 21.07
N GLY A 38 -9.17 -13.06 21.43
CA GLY A 38 -10.61 -13.13 21.17
C GLY A 38 -10.98 -13.81 19.84
N LEU A 39 -10.01 -14.38 19.15
CA LEU A 39 -10.18 -15.10 17.89
C LEU A 39 -9.76 -16.59 18.01
N GLU A 40 -9.50 -17.06 19.23
CA GLU A 40 -9.10 -18.43 19.54
C GLU A 40 -10.24 -19.39 19.16
N GLY A 41 -10.14 -20.03 18.00
CA GLY A 41 -11.18 -20.91 17.45
C GLY A 41 -11.57 -20.57 16.01
N TRP A 42 -11.26 -19.36 15.55
CA TRP A 42 -11.44 -18.96 14.16
C TRP A 42 -10.26 -19.42 13.31
N LYS A 43 -10.57 -19.94 12.13
CA LYS A 43 -9.58 -20.27 11.09
C LYS A 43 -9.90 -19.45 9.86
N PHE A 44 -8.88 -18.78 9.33
CA PHE A 44 -9.00 -17.97 8.12
C PHE A 44 -8.18 -18.62 7.02
N ALA A 45 -8.81 -19.05 5.93
CA ALA A 45 -8.10 -19.57 4.76
C ALA A 45 -7.33 -18.44 4.07
N THR A 46 -6.08 -18.68 3.66
CA THR A 46 -5.30 -17.68 2.91
C THR A 46 -6.02 -17.41 1.57
N PRO A 47 -6.36 -16.14 1.26
CA PRO A 47 -6.95 -15.81 -0.03
C PRO A 47 -6.01 -16.20 -1.17
N THR A 48 -6.57 -16.71 -2.26
CA THR A 48 -5.82 -17.03 -3.48
C THR A 48 -5.75 -15.86 -4.45
N GLU A 49 -6.66 -14.90 -4.30
CA GLU A 49 -6.66 -13.66 -5.06
C GLU A 49 -5.47 -12.79 -4.66
N ALA A 50 -4.79 -12.24 -5.66
CA ALA A 50 -3.63 -11.40 -5.44
C ALA A 50 -4.03 -10.08 -4.78
N VAL A 51 -3.25 -9.64 -3.79
CA VAL A 51 -3.30 -8.24 -3.37
C VAL A 51 -2.56 -7.43 -4.42
N GLN A 52 -3.15 -6.33 -4.86
CA GLN A 52 -2.55 -5.44 -5.86
C GLN A 52 -2.10 -4.14 -5.22
N VAL A 53 -0.95 -3.65 -5.65
CA VAL A 53 -0.47 -2.30 -5.38
C VAL A 53 0.15 -1.75 -6.66
N THR A 54 -0.20 -0.53 -7.04
CA THR A 54 0.24 0.06 -8.31
C THR A 54 0.99 1.35 -8.03
N GLN A 55 2.01 1.62 -8.82
CA GLN A 55 2.64 2.94 -8.83
C GLN A 55 1.89 3.87 -9.79
N GLU A 56 1.27 4.88 -9.23
CA GLU A 56 0.51 5.92 -9.94
C GLU A 56 0.90 7.29 -9.39
N GLY A 57 1.16 8.26 -10.26
CA GLY A 57 1.66 9.58 -9.86
C GLY A 57 2.99 9.50 -9.10
N CYS A 58 3.82 8.50 -9.40
CA CYS A 58 5.05 8.18 -8.68
C CYS A 58 4.85 7.91 -7.17
N THR A 59 3.67 7.39 -6.80
CA THR A 59 3.32 6.89 -5.46
C THR A 59 2.76 5.48 -5.51
N TYR A 60 2.90 4.73 -4.41
CA TYR A 60 2.23 3.44 -4.28
C TYR A 60 0.77 3.63 -3.83
N VAL A 61 -0.15 3.03 -4.56
CA VAL A 61 -1.59 3.04 -4.27
C VAL A 61 -2.07 1.58 -4.13
N PRO A 62 -2.70 1.20 -3.00
CA PRO A 62 -2.98 2.02 -1.82
C PRO A 62 -1.72 2.30 -0.97
N HIS A 63 -1.77 3.37 -0.17
CA HIS A 63 -0.69 3.76 0.75
C HIS A 63 -0.35 2.66 1.79
N VAL A 64 -1.38 1.96 2.27
CA VAL A 64 -1.25 0.80 3.18
C VAL A 64 -2.05 -0.36 2.62
N LEU A 65 -1.43 -1.54 2.61
CA LEU A 65 -2.07 -2.80 2.26
C LEU A 65 -1.78 -3.87 3.31
N GLY A 66 -2.68 -4.83 3.43
CA GLY A 66 -2.48 -6.05 4.22
C GLY A 66 -2.35 -7.26 3.30
N VAL A 67 -1.34 -8.09 3.52
CA VAL A 67 -1.13 -9.34 2.79
C VAL A 67 -0.88 -10.48 3.77
N ARG A 68 -1.39 -11.67 3.45
CA ARG A 68 -1.17 -12.87 4.26
C ARG A 68 0.02 -13.67 3.75
N VAL A 69 0.68 -14.40 4.66
CA VAL A 69 1.73 -15.36 4.28
C VAL A 69 1.17 -16.35 3.26
N GLY A 70 1.84 -16.44 2.10
CA GLY A 70 1.46 -17.31 0.99
C GLY A 70 0.40 -16.74 0.05
N GLN A 71 -0.17 -15.56 0.32
CA GLN A 71 -1.05 -14.87 -0.62
C GLN A 71 -0.20 -14.18 -1.72
N PRO A 72 -0.57 -14.25 -3.00
CA PRO A 72 0.13 -13.53 -4.06
C PRO A 72 0.07 -12.01 -3.85
N LEU A 73 1.17 -11.32 -4.14
CA LEU A 73 1.27 -9.87 -4.21
C LEU A 73 1.67 -9.48 -5.64
N GLU A 74 0.85 -8.65 -6.27
CA GLU A 74 1.12 -8.07 -7.58
C GLU A 74 1.47 -6.60 -7.42
N ILE A 75 2.58 -6.19 -8.04
CA ILE A 75 3.06 -4.81 -8.01
C ILE A 75 3.06 -4.27 -9.43
N GLY A 76 2.16 -3.32 -9.69
CA GLY A 76 1.96 -2.69 -10.98
C GLY A 76 2.73 -1.39 -11.16
N ASN A 77 2.87 -0.99 -12.41
CA ASN A 77 3.29 0.35 -12.80
C ASN A 77 2.21 0.95 -13.71
N GLY A 78 1.47 1.93 -13.21
CA GLY A 78 0.46 2.68 -13.96
C GLY A 78 1.01 3.95 -14.61
N ASP A 79 2.25 4.33 -14.31
CA ASP A 79 2.87 5.55 -14.82
C ASP A 79 3.56 5.34 -16.18
N PRO A 80 3.72 6.40 -17.00
CA PRO A 80 4.47 6.34 -18.26
C PRO A 80 6.00 6.35 -18.06
N VAL A 81 6.46 6.31 -16.80
CA VAL A 81 7.88 6.22 -16.42
C VAL A 81 8.17 4.84 -15.85
N SER A 82 9.40 4.36 -16.02
CA SER A 82 9.79 3.06 -15.46
C SER A 82 10.03 3.16 -13.96
N HIS A 83 9.38 2.28 -13.21
CA HIS A 83 9.63 2.10 -11.79
C HIS A 83 10.24 0.75 -11.49
N ASN A 84 10.97 0.67 -10.37
CA ASN A 84 11.39 -0.58 -9.76
C ASN A 84 10.84 -0.67 -8.33
N VAL A 85 10.89 -1.87 -7.76
CA VAL A 85 10.48 -2.12 -6.38
C VAL A 85 11.69 -2.57 -5.59
N HIS A 86 11.96 -1.90 -4.47
CA HIS A 86 13.01 -2.30 -3.55
C HIS A 86 12.44 -2.43 -2.14
N GLY A 87 12.30 -3.66 -1.67
CA GLY A 87 11.87 -3.96 -0.30
C GLY A 87 13.06 -4.11 0.64
N TYR A 88 13.02 -3.40 1.77
CA TYR A 88 13.99 -3.59 2.86
C TYR A 88 13.38 -4.46 3.95
N ALA A 89 13.97 -5.62 4.22
CA ALA A 89 13.61 -6.43 5.37
C ALA A 89 14.24 -5.84 6.65
N LYS A 90 13.44 -5.66 7.71
CA LYS A 90 13.96 -5.27 9.04
C LYS A 90 14.54 -6.45 9.83
N LYS A 91 14.03 -7.67 9.59
CA LYS A 91 14.52 -8.94 10.14
C LYS A 91 14.18 -10.06 9.15
N ASN A 92 15.09 -11.02 9.01
CA ASN A 92 14.89 -12.27 8.25
C ASN A 92 14.44 -13.37 9.22
#